data_AF-A0A2J5NWY9-F1
#
_entry.id   AF-A0A2J5NWY9-F1
#
_cell.length_a   1.000
_cell.length_b   1.000
_cell.length_c   1.000
_cell.angle_alpha   90.00
_cell.angle_beta   90.00
_cell.angle_gamma   90.00
#
_symmetry.space_group_name_H-M   'P 1'
#
loop_
_entity.id
_entity.type
_entity.pdbx_description
1 polymer ?
#
loop_
_entity_poly.entity_id
_entity_poly.type
_entity_poly.pdbx_seq_one_letter_code
_entity_poly.pdbx_strand_id
1 'polypeptide(L)'
;NRTVYLILFACYIGLALNIAFYRQAFTLLPVNGLHNWLVFLSMPIVAISVMNIITTLASFLKLDRLVISLFILLSASAQYFIWTFGVVIDRAMITNILDTTPAESFALLSGKMVLILGLSGILAVVVAWWVKIRKPATLWRSVAVRLLSIVVSALLIILVAAFFYKDYASLFRNNKELVKSLSPSNSIVAVNSWYAHNRMDNLPLVKIGEDAVQKPEMRSGPRKNLTIVVLGETSRAANFSLNGYARETNPRLKQDNVIYFPDTTSCGTATAVSV
;
A
#
# COMPACT_ATOMS: atom_id res chain seq x y z
N ASN A 1 -14.45 3.96 -29.89
CA ASN A 1 -14.28 5.40 -29.61
C ASN A 1 -13.28 5.58 -28.47
N ARG A 2 -12.39 6.58 -28.54
CA ARG A 2 -11.33 6.78 -27.54
C ARG A 2 -11.88 7.08 -26.14
N THR A 3 -12.91 7.91 -26.03
CA THR A 3 -13.55 8.24 -24.74
C THR A 3 -14.16 7.01 -24.05
N VAL A 4 -14.81 6.13 -24.82
CA VAL A 4 -15.36 4.86 -24.28
C VAL A 4 -14.23 3.96 -23.74
N TYR A 5 -13.12 3.87 -24.46
CA TYR A 5 -11.93 3.15 -24.00
C TYR A 5 -11.42 3.72 -22.66
N LEU A 6 -11.28 5.05 -22.55
CA LEU A 6 -10.80 5.70 -21.32
C LEU A 6 -11.74 5.47 -20.13
N ILE A 7 -13.06 5.59 -20.35
CA ILE A 7 -14.08 5.36 -19.31
C ILE A 7 -14.07 3.89 -18.88
N LEU A 8 -14.01 2.94 -19.81
CA LEU A 8 -13.98 1.51 -19.46
C LEU A 8 -12.79 1.16 -18.57
N PHE A 9 -11.59 1.66 -18.90
CA PHE A 9 -10.41 1.42 -18.08
C PHE A 9 -10.43 2.23 -16.77
N ALA A 10 -11.04 3.42 -16.74
CA ALA A 10 -11.28 4.15 -15.50
C ALA A 10 -12.25 3.39 -14.58
N CYS A 11 -13.31 2.78 -15.13
CA CYS A 11 -14.21 1.90 -14.39
C CYS A 11 -13.48 0.67 -13.85
N TYR A 12 -12.64 0.03 -14.68
CA TYR A 12 -11.88 -1.13 -14.26
C TYR A 12 -10.92 -0.81 -13.10
N ILE A 13 -10.12 0.26 -13.22
CA ILE A 13 -9.18 0.68 -12.19
C ILE A 13 -9.93 1.16 -10.94
N GLY A 14 -10.91 2.06 -11.11
CA GLY A 14 -11.63 2.68 -9.99
C GLY A 14 -12.55 1.72 -9.23
N LEU A 15 -13.11 0.70 -9.89
CA LEU A 15 -14.04 -0.24 -9.27
C LEU A 15 -13.39 -1.60 -8.98
N ALA A 16 -12.96 -2.30 -10.03
CA ALA A 16 -12.55 -3.70 -9.92
C ALA A 16 -11.19 -3.88 -9.21
N LEU A 17 -10.27 -2.94 -9.40
CA LEU A 17 -8.95 -2.95 -8.75
C LEU A 17 -8.91 -2.23 -7.39
N ASN A 18 -10.07 -1.85 -6.85
CA ASN A 18 -10.21 -1.21 -5.54
C ASN A 18 -11.24 -1.89 -4.63
N ILE A 19 -11.59 -3.15 -4.90
CA ILE A 19 -12.52 -3.96 -4.09
C ILE A 19 -12.04 -4.08 -2.64
N ALA A 20 -10.73 -4.21 -2.42
CA ALA A 20 -10.17 -4.28 -1.08
C ALA A 20 -10.43 -3.00 -0.26
N PHE A 21 -10.27 -1.82 -0.89
CA PHE A 21 -10.60 -0.53 -0.29
C PHE A 21 -12.09 -0.45 0.07
N TYR A 22 -12.99 -0.83 -0.85
CA TYR A 22 -14.44 -0.77 -0.58
C TYR A 22 -14.85 -1.73 0.54
N ARG A 23 -14.24 -2.90 0.64
CA ARG A 23 -14.49 -3.82 1.76
C ARG A 23 -14.10 -3.20 3.10
N GLN A 24 -12.94 -2.56 3.19
CA GLN A 24 -12.49 -1.88 4.41
C GLN A 24 -13.38 -0.67 4.74
N ALA A 25 -13.74 0.12 3.73
CA ALA A 25 -14.65 1.25 3.90
C ALA A 25 -16.02 0.80 4.43
N PHE A 26 -16.54 -0.33 3.93
CA PHE A 26 -17.81 -0.90 4.39
C PHE A 26 -17.77 -1.36 5.84
N THR A 27 -16.63 -1.90 6.32
CA THR A 27 -16.50 -2.30 7.73
C THR A 27 -16.35 -1.12 8.68
N LEU A 28 -15.86 0.03 8.19
CA LEU A 28 -15.62 1.23 9.00
C LEU A 28 -16.82 2.19 8.99
N LEU A 29 -17.69 2.09 7.99
CA LEU A 29 -18.93 2.86 7.91
C LEU A 29 -20.09 2.04 8.51
N PRO A 30 -20.86 2.59 9.46
CA PRO A 30 -22.10 1.94 9.91
C PRO A 30 -23.17 2.08 8.82
N VAL A 31 -23.22 1.15 7.86
CA VAL A 31 -24.12 1.19 6.69
C VAL A 31 -25.57 0.81 7.06
N ASN A 32 -26.14 1.55 8.00
CA ASN A 32 -27.39 1.20 8.69
C ASN A 32 -28.58 2.05 8.18
N GLY A 33 -28.35 3.02 7.32
CA GLY A 33 -29.37 3.94 6.80
C GLY A 33 -29.10 4.39 5.36
N LEU A 34 -30.12 4.96 4.72
CA LEU A 34 -30.08 5.40 3.32
C LEU A 34 -28.91 6.36 3.04
N HIS A 35 -28.66 7.31 3.95
CA HIS A 35 -27.55 8.27 3.83
C HIS A 35 -26.19 7.57 3.76
N ASN A 36 -25.93 6.63 4.67
CA ASN A 36 -24.64 5.92 4.73
C ASN A 36 -24.45 4.99 3.52
N TRP A 37 -25.54 4.42 3.00
CA TRP A 37 -25.52 3.71 1.72
C TRP A 37 -25.16 4.62 0.55
N LEU A 38 -25.73 5.83 0.49
CA LEU A 38 -25.40 6.81 -0.55
C LEU A 38 -23.95 7.27 -0.46
N VAL A 39 -23.43 7.50 0.76
CA VAL A 39 -22.00 7.80 0.98
C VAL A 39 -21.13 6.68 0.41
N PHE A 40 -21.41 5.43 0.79
CA PHE A 40 -20.63 4.28 0.32
C PHE A 40 -20.67 4.10 -1.21
N LEU A 41 -21.86 4.18 -1.82
CA LEU A 41 -22.04 4.07 -3.27
C LEU A 41 -21.44 5.25 -4.04
N SER A 42 -21.25 6.41 -3.39
CA SER A 42 -20.58 7.55 -3.99
C SER A 42 -19.05 7.38 -4.09
N MET A 43 -18.44 6.50 -3.29
CA MET A 43 -16.98 6.28 -3.33
C MET A 43 -16.49 5.73 -4.68
N PRO A 44 -17.09 4.67 -5.27
CA PRO A 44 -16.74 4.24 -6.61
C PRO A 44 -16.92 5.34 -7.67
N ILE A 45 -17.98 6.14 -7.57
CA ILE A 45 -18.25 7.21 -8.53
C ILE A 45 -17.11 8.23 -8.51
N VAL A 46 -16.63 8.62 -7.32
CA VAL A 46 -15.48 9.52 -7.17
C VAL A 46 -14.21 8.87 -7.72
N ALA A 47 -13.92 7.61 -7.36
CA ALA A 47 -12.72 6.91 -7.82
C ALA A 47 -12.67 6.80 -9.36
N ILE A 48 -13.79 6.42 -9.98
CA ILE A 48 -13.92 6.34 -11.45
C ILE A 48 -13.76 7.73 -12.08
N SER A 49 -14.37 8.77 -11.50
CA SER A 49 -14.28 10.14 -12.01
C SER A 49 -12.84 10.65 -12.00
N VAL A 50 -12.10 10.43 -10.91
CA VAL A 50 -10.68 10.79 -10.80
C VAL A 50 -9.84 10.01 -11.82
N MET A 51 -10.03 8.69 -11.93
CA MET A 51 -9.30 7.89 -12.93
C MET A 51 -9.60 8.34 -14.35
N ASN A 52 -10.85 8.67 -14.67
CA ASN A 52 -11.26 9.15 -15.98
C ASN A 52 -10.61 10.50 -16.33
N ILE A 53 -10.51 11.42 -15.37
CA ILE A 53 -9.80 12.69 -15.55
C ILE A 53 -8.32 12.41 -15.87
N ILE A 54 -7.64 11.58 -15.09
CA ILE A 54 -6.21 11.31 -15.27
C ILE A 54 -5.94 10.62 -16.62
N THR A 55 -6.69 9.57 -16.97
CA THR A 55 -6.50 8.86 -18.24
C THR A 55 -6.87 9.75 -19.44
N THR A 56 -7.87 10.62 -19.31
CA THR A 56 -8.22 11.61 -20.34
C THR A 56 -7.16 12.69 -20.48
N LEU A 57 -6.53 13.16 -19.40
CA LEU A 57 -5.40 14.09 -19.50
C LEU A 57 -4.19 13.43 -20.18
N ALA A 58 -3.82 12.22 -19.78
CA ALA A 58 -2.75 11.45 -20.41
C ALA A 58 -2.99 11.21 -21.92
N SER A 59 -4.25 11.07 -22.31
CA SER A 59 -4.65 10.93 -23.71
C SER A 59 -4.31 12.15 -24.59
N PHE A 60 -4.16 13.37 -24.03
CA PHE A 60 -3.77 14.55 -24.81
C PHE A 60 -2.31 14.47 -25.23
N LEU A 61 -1.47 13.90 -24.35
CA LEU A 61 -0.04 13.64 -24.58
C LEU A 61 0.22 12.31 -25.31
N LYS A 62 -0.83 11.56 -25.69
CA LYS A 62 -0.74 10.19 -26.26
C LYS A 62 -0.05 9.17 -25.34
N LEU A 63 -0.08 9.42 -24.02
CA LEU A 63 0.46 8.53 -22.98
C LEU A 63 -0.62 7.66 -22.31
N ASP A 64 -1.85 7.69 -22.81
CA ASP A 64 -3.01 6.98 -22.23
C ASP A 64 -2.76 5.49 -22.06
N ARG A 65 -2.18 4.81 -23.05
CA ARG A 65 -1.88 3.37 -22.96
C ARG A 65 -0.85 3.07 -21.89
N LEU A 66 0.20 3.87 -21.80
CA LEU A 66 1.27 3.70 -20.81
C LEU A 66 0.73 3.93 -19.39
N VAL A 67 -0.01 5.03 -19.17
CA VAL A 67 -0.58 5.38 -17.86
C VAL A 67 -1.59 4.33 -17.41
N ILE A 68 -2.50 3.90 -18.30
CA ILE A 68 -3.47 2.84 -17.99
C ILE A 68 -2.75 1.53 -17.62
N SER A 69 -1.73 1.15 -18.38
CA SER A 69 -0.99 -0.09 -18.12
C SER A 69 -0.29 -0.04 -16.76
N LEU A 70 0.41 1.07 -16.46
CA LEU A 70 1.08 1.26 -15.18
C LEU A 70 0.08 1.24 -14.02
N PHE A 71 -1.05 1.93 -14.16
CA PHE A 71 -2.06 2.00 -13.11
C PHE A 71 -2.74 0.66 -12.87
N ILE A 72 -3.00 -0.12 -13.92
CA ILE A 72 -3.52 -1.49 -13.79
C ILE A 72 -2.53 -2.36 -13.01
N LEU A 73 -1.25 -2.35 -13.39
CA LEU A 73 -0.24 -3.20 -12.73
C LEU A 73 -0.05 -2.81 -11.26
N LEU A 74 0.06 -1.51 -10.97
CA LEU A 74 0.17 -1.03 -9.59
C LEU A 74 -1.07 -1.39 -8.76
N SER A 75 -2.27 -1.17 -9.30
CA SER A 75 -3.51 -1.41 -8.56
C SER A 75 -3.79 -2.91 -8.39
N ALA A 76 -3.51 -3.74 -9.40
CA ALA A 76 -3.68 -5.19 -9.30
C ALA A 76 -2.74 -5.80 -8.25
N SER A 77 -1.46 -5.40 -8.26
CA SER A 77 -0.48 -5.83 -7.27
C SER A 77 -0.88 -5.38 -5.87
N ALA A 78 -1.14 -4.08 -5.68
CA ALA A 78 -1.54 -3.55 -4.38
C ALA A 78 -2.81 -4.24 -3.86
N GLN A 79 -3.85 -4.40 -4.69
CA GLN A 79 -5.08 -5.07 -4.30
C GLN A 79 -4.85 -6.50 -3.82
N TYR A 80 -4.02 -7.29 -4.53
CA TYR A 80 -3.74 -8.66 -4.14
C TYR A 80 -3.11 -8.74 -2.75
N PHE A 81 -2.10 -7.91 -2.49
CA PHE A 81 -1.40 -7.90 -1.21
C PHE A 81 -2.29 -7.37 -0.08
N ILE A 82 -3.05 -6.29 -0.32
CA ILE A 82 -4.01 -5.76 0.67
C ILE A 82 -5.07 -6.81 1.00
N TRP A 83 -5.61 -7.50 -0.01
CA TRP A 83 -6.68 -8.48 0.20
C TRP A 83 -6.20 -9.76 0.90
N THR A 84 -5.02 -10.25 0.54
CA THR A 84 -4.52 -11.55 1.01
C THR A 84 -3.78 -11.44 2.34
N PHE A 85 -2.99 -10.39 2.52
CA PHE A 85 -2.11 -10.22 3.66
C PHE A 85 -2.51 -9.06 4.58
N GLY A 86 -3.48 -8.22 4.18
CA GLY A 86 -3.90 -7.07 4.99
C GLY A 86 -2.83 -5.97 5.09
N VAL A 87 -1.85 -5.95 4.16
CA VAL A 87 -0.77 -4.96 4.20
C VAL A 87 -1.28 -3.57 3.86
N VAL A 88 -0.61 -2.56 4.42
CA VAL A 88 -0.83 -1.15 4.09
C VAL A 88 0.33 -0.69 3.20
N ILE A 89 0.02 -0.14 2.02
CA ILE A 89 1.04 0.35 1.09
C ILE A 89 1.46 1.76 1.50
N ASP A 90 2.55 1.85 2.26
CA ASP A 90 3.10 3.12 2.72
C ASP A 90 4.61 3.20 2.50
N ARG A 91 5.23 4.28 3.00
CA ARG A 91 6.68 4.51 2.84
C ARG A 91 7.52 3.33 3.35
N ALA A 92 7.18 2.78 4.51
CA ALA A 92 7.92 1.67 5.09
C ALA A 92 7.74 0.40 4.26
N MET A 93 6.56 0.18 3.67
CA MET A 93 6.37 -0.91 2.71
C MET A 93 7.25 -0.76 1.46
N ILE A 94 7.45 0.47 0.95
CA ILE A 94 8.39 0.71 -0.16
C ILE A 94 9.81 0.37 0.25
N THR A 95 10.25 0.78 1.45
CA THR A 95 11.55 0.39 2.00
C THR A 95 11.68 -1.13 2.07
N ASN A 96 10.69 -1.84 2.62
CA ASN A 96 10.69 -3.30 2.68
C ASN A 96 10.80 -3.95 1.28
N ILE A 97 10.14 -3.39 0.26
CA ILE A 97 10.22 -3.89 -1.12
C ILE A 97 11.61 -3.67 -1.73
N LEU A 98 12.29 -2.58 -1.36
CA LEU A 98 13.63 -2.26 -1.89
C LEU A 98 14.74 -3.01 -1.17
N ASP A 99 14.57 -3.26 0.14
CA ASP A 99 15.58 -3.92 0.97
C ASP A 99 15.43 -5.46 0.98
N THR A 100 14.35 -6.01 0.41
CA THR A 100 14.12 -7.47 0.38
C THR A 100 15.11 -8.21 -0.51
N THR A 101 15.40 -9.45 -0.13
CA THR A 101 16.24 -10.35 -0.93
C THR A 101 15.41 -11.19 -1.91
N PRO A 102 16.01 -11.73 -2.99
CA PRO A 102 15.30 -12.64 -3.90
C PRO A 102 14.70 -13.84 -3.16
N ALA A 103 15.41 -14.41 -2.19
CA ALA A 103 14.95 -15.58 -1.43
C ALA A 103 13.65 -15.29 -0.64
N GLU A 104 13.56 -14.12 0.00
CA GLU A 104 12.34 -13.67 0.68
C GLU A 104 11.19 -13.44 -0.31
N SER A 105 11.47 -12.80 -1.43
CA SER A 105 10.47 -12.54 -2.47
C SER A 105 9.93 -13.83 -3.10
N PHE A 106 10.79 -14.82 -3.34
CA PHE A 106 10.38 -16.13 -3.88
C PHE A 106 9.50 -16.90 -2.89
N ALA A 107 9.70 -16.75 -1.58
CA ALA A 107 8.85 -17.37 -0.57
C ALA A 107 7.41 -16.83 -0.58
N LEU A 108 7.19 -15.62 -1.08
CA LEU A 108 5.85 -15.02 -1.23
C LEU A 108 5.12 -15.49 -2.51
N LEU A 109 5.84 -16.06 -3.48
CA LEU A 109 5.22 -16.55 -4.71
C LEU A 109 4.32 -17.75 -4.40
N SER A 110 3.05 -17.63 -4.79
CA SER A 110 2.11 -18.74 -4.77
C SER A 110 1.41 -18.84 -6.12
N GLY A 111 0.94 -20.05 -6.48
CA GLY A 111 0.16 -20.24 -7.70
C GLY A 111 -1.09 -19.33 -7.76
N LYS A 112 -1.71 -19.07 -6.61
CA LYS A 112 -2.83 -18.12 -6.48
C LYS A 112 -2.43 -16.69 -6.84
N MET A 113 -1.25 -16.24 -6.40
CA MET A 113 -0.75 -14.91 -6.74
C MET A 113 -0.53 -14.77 -8.24
N VAL A 114 0.14 -15.75 -8.86
CA VAL A 114 0.43 -15.75 -10.30
C VAL A 114 -0.87 -15.71 -11.10
N LEU A 115 -1.86 -16.52 -10.71
CA LEU A 115 -3.16 -16.54 -11.38
C LEU A 115 -3.90 -15.21 -11.25
N ILE A 116 -3.99 -14.64 -10.04
CA ILE A 116 -4.74 -13.40 -9.82
C ILE A 116 -4.04 -12.23 -10.51
N LEU A 117 -2.74 -12.03 -10.30
CA LEU A 117 -1.99 -10.94 -10.97
C LEU A 117 -1.94 -11.13 -12.48
N GLY A 118 -1.87 -12.37 -12.97
CA GLY A 118 -1.94 -12.68 -14.39
C GLY A 118 -3.29 -12.27 -14.99
N LEU A 119 -4.41 -12.58 -14.32
CA LEU A 119 -5.75 -12.27 -14.82
C LEU A 119 -6.17 -10.81 -14.61
N SER A 120 -5.93 -10.24 -13.42
CA SER A 120 -6.37 -8.87 -13.11
C SER A 120 -5.35 -7.79 -13.51
N GLY A 121 -4.08 -8.16 -13.68
CA GLY A 121 -3.02 -7.25 -14.11
C GLY A 121 -2.65 -7.47 -15.57
N ILE A 122 -1.92 -8.55 -15.84
CA ILE A 122 -1.28 -8.79 -17.15
C ILE A 122 -2.31 -8.88 -18.27
N LEU A 123 -3.36 -9.70 -18.11
CA LEU A 123 -4.41 -9.85 -19.11
C LEU A 123 -5.12 -8.53 -19.39
N ALA A 124 -5.43 -7.74 -18.35
CA ALA A 124 -6.06 -6.43 -18.51
C ALA A 124 -5.15 -5.45 -19.27
N VAL A 125 -3.83 -5.49 -19.05
CA VAL A 125 -2.85 -4.73 -19.84
C VAL A 125 -2.83 -5.21 -21.29
N VAL A 126 -2.76 -6.51 -21.54
CA VAL A 126 -2.77 -7.07 -22.90
C VAL A 126 -4.03 -6.62 -23.65
N VAL A 127 -5.19 -6.67 -23.01
CA VAL A 127 -6.46 -6.17 -23.56
C VAL A 127 -6.37 -4.67 -23.86
N ALA A 128 -5.80 -3.85 -22.97
CA ALA A 128 -5.62 -2.41 -23.20
C ALA A 128 -4.81 -2.09 -24.47
N TRP A 129 -3.77 -2.89 -24.74
CA TRP A 129 -2.93 -2.73 -25.95
C TRP A 129 -3.57 -3.30 -27.21
N TRP A 130 -4.34 -4.38 -27.09
CA TRP A 130 -5.00 -5.04 -28.21
C TRP A 130 -6.18 -4.23 -28.76
N VAL A 131 -6.89 -3.48 -27.91
CA VAL A 131 -8.03 -2.66 -28.36
C VAL A 131 -7.57 -1.59 -29.35
N LYS A 132 -7.99 -1.77 -30.62
CA LYS A 132 -7.72 -0.80 -31.70
C LYS A 132 -8.63 0.41 -31.55
N ILE A 133 -8.01 1.57 -31.25
CA ILE A 133 -8.73 2.84 -31.14
C ILE A 133 -8.97 3.38 -32.55
N ARG A 134 -10.24 3.49 -32.94
CA ARG A 134 -10.62 4.16 -34.20
C ARG A 134 -10.24 5.64 -34.14
N LYS A 135 -9.62 6.15 -35.22
CA LYS A 135 -9.31 7.57 -35.38
C LYS A 135 -10.63 8.37 -35.42
N PRO A 136 -10.71 9.52 -34.72
CA PRO A 136 -11.92 10.34 -34.76
C PRO A 136 -12.12 10.94 -36.16
N ALA A 137 -13.38 11.08 -36.58
CA ALA A 137 -13.74 11.71 -37.86
C ALA A 137 -13.35 13.21 -37.93
N THR A 138 -13.19 13.88 -36.77
CA THR A 138 -12.77 15.28 -36.69
C THR A 138 -12.01 15.52 -35.38
N LEU A 139 -10.85 16.18 -35.44
CA LEU A 139 -10.02 16.47 -34.26
C LEU A 139 -10.76 17.33 -33.22
N TRP A 140 -11.46 18.38 -33.66
CA TRP A 140 -12.24 19.27 -32.79
C TRP A 140 -13.34 18.55 -32.00
N ARG A 141 -14.13 17.70 -32.68
CA ARG A 141 -15.15 16.88 -32.01
C ARG A 141 -14.54 15.94 -30.98
N SER A 142 -13.37 15.37 -31.28
CA SER A 142 -12.66 14.49 -30.33
C SER A 142 -12.16 15.23 -29.10
N VAL A 143 -11.70 16.48 -29.24
CA VAL A 143 -11.25 17.30 -28.11
C VAL A 143 -12.45 17.74 -27.28
N ALA A 144 -13.52 18.20 -27.92
CA ALA A 144 -14.75 18.63 -27.24
C ALA A 144 -15.37 17.52 -26.37
N VAL A 145 -15.50 16.30 -26.90
CA VAL A 145 -16.05 15.15 -26.14
C VAL A 145 -15.17 14.78 -24.95
N ARG A 146 -13.84 14.94 -25.08
CA ARG A 146 -12.89 14.66 -23.99
C ARG A 146 -12.91 15.73 -22.91
N LEU A 147 -12.98 17.00 -23.30
CA LEU A 147 -13.17 18.11 -22.36
C LEU A 147 -14.51 17.96 -21.62
N LEU A 148 -15.58 17.63 -22.34
CA LEU A 148 -16.88 17.35 -21.73
C LEU A 148 -16.79 16.20 -20.71
N SER A 149 -16.09 15.11 -21.03
CA SER A 149 -15.86 13.99 -20.11
C SER A 149 -15.14 14.43 -18.83
N ILE A 150 -14.14 15.31 -18.93
CA ILE A 150 -13.44 15.89 -17.77
C ILE A 150 -14.39 16.76 -16.94
N VAL A 151 -15.13 17.66 -17.59
CA VAL A 151 -16.08 18.56 -16.92
C VAL A 151 -17.15 17.76 -16.18
N VAL A 152 -17.75 16.76 -16.82
CA VAL A 152 -18.76 15.89 -16.19
C VAL A 152 -18.16 15.15 -14.98
N SER A 153 -16.95 14.60 -15.12
CA SER A 153 -16.28 13.91 -14.00
C SER A 153 -15.97 14.85 -12.84
N ALA A 154 -15.54 16.08 -13.13
CA ALA A 154 -15.28 17.10 -12.10
C ALA A 154 -16.57 17.55 -11.41
N LEU A 155 -17.66 17.75 -12.16
CA LEU A 155 -18.97 18.07 -11.60
C LEU A 155 -19.49 16.97 -10.68
N LEU A 156 -19.30 15.68 -11.05
CA LEU A 156 -19.68 14.56 -10.18
C LEU A 156 -18.90 14.58 -8.85
N ILE A 157 -17.61 14.86 -8.88
CA ILE A 157 -16.79 14.97 -7.66
C ILE A 157 -17.28 16.13 -6.79
N ILE A 158 -17.54 17.31 -7.39
CA ILE A 158 -18.04 18.48 -6.67
C ILE A 158 -19.41 18.20 -6.06
N LEU A 159 -20.29 17.52 -6.80
CA LEU A 159 -21.62 17.13 -6.33
C LEU A 159 -21.51 16.20 -5.10
N VAL A 160 -20.71 15.15 -5.18
CA VAL A 160 -20.48 14.23 -4.05
C VAL A 160 -19.88 14.98 -2.86
N ALA A 161 -18.91 15.86 -3.08
CA ALA A 161 -18.33 16.66 -2.02
C ALA A 161 -19.37 17.59 -1.37
N ALA A 162 -20.22 18.26 -2.15
CA ALA A 162 -21.25 19.16 -1.63
C ALA A 162 -22.24 18.44 -0.68
N PHE A 163 -22.60 17.19 -0.98
CA PHE A 163 -23.55 16.42 -0.18
C PHE A 163 -22.92 15.60 0.95
N PHE A 164 -21.69 15.09 0.77
CA PHE A 164 -21.10 14.08 1.68
C PHE A 164 -19.73 14.46 2.25
N TYR A 165 -19.28 15.72 2.11
CA TYR A 165 -17.95 16.14 2.59
C TYR A 165 -17.69 15.81 4.07
N LYS A 166 -18.66 16.03 4.96
CA LYS A 166 -18.49 15.78 6.40
C LYS A 166 -18.23 14.31 6.71
N ASP A 167 -18.95 13.41 6.04
CA ASP A 167 -18.82 11.96 6.22
C ASP A 167 -17.44 11.47 5.72
N TYR A 168 -17.04 11.94 4.54
CA TYR A 168 -15.71 11.63 3.98
C TYR A 168 -14.58 12.17 4.85
N ALA A 169 -14.69 13.42 5.30
CA ALA A 169 -13.68 14.06 6.15
C ALA A 169 -13.52 13.32 7.48
N SER A 170 -14.63 12.92 8.12
CA SER A 170 -14.59 12.13 9.35
C SER A 170 -13.98 10.75 9.12
N LEU A 171 -14.43 10.02 8.10
CA LEU A 171 -13.95 8.67 7.79
C LEU A 171 -12.45 8.65 7.53
N PHE A 172 -11.95 9.53 6.66
CA PHE A 172 -10.54 9.56 6.27
C PHE A 172 -9.63 10.18 7.35
N ARG A 173 -10.14 11.09 8.17
CA ARG A 173 -9.38 11.64 9.30
C ARG A 173 -9.17 10.60 10.41
N ASN A 174 -10.19 9.81 10.70
CA ASN A 174 -10.15 8.78 11.73
C ASN A 174 -9.46 7.50 11.25
N ASN A 175 -9.52 7.20 9.94
CA ASN A 175 -8.96 5.99 9.35
C ASN A 175 -7.95 6.33 8.25
N LYS A 176 -6.79 6.88 8.65
CA LYS A 176 -5.73 7.26 7.69
C LYS A 176 -5.20 6.07 6.88
N GLU A 177 -5.26 4.87 7.44
CA GLU A 177 -4.88 3.63 6.75
C GLU A 177 -5.79 3.31 5.57
N LEU A 178 -7.09 3.63 5.67
CA LEU A 178 -8.04 3.43 4.58
C LEU A 178 -7.62 4.20 3.32
N VAL A 179 -7.14 5.44 3.48
CA VAL A 179 -6.64 6.26 2.37
C VAL A 179 -5.43 5.60 1.69
N LYS A 180 -4.56 4.94 2.46
CA LYS A 180 -3.40 4.20 1.95
C LYS A 180 -3.77 2.85 1.28
N SER A 181 -5.03 2.43 1.33
CA SER A 181 -5.53 1.26 0.59
C SER A 181 -6.10 1.61 -0.79
N LEU A 182 -6.31 2.89 -1.08
CA LEU A 182 -6.85 3.35 -2.37
C LEU A 182 -5.76 3.35 -3.46
N SER A 183 -5.95 2.52 -4.47
CA SER A 183 -5.03 2.36 -5.60
C SER A 183 -5.47 3.13 -6.85
N PRO A 184 -4.52 3.63 -7.66
CA PRO A 184 -3.06 3.54 -7.54
C PRO A 184 -2.41 4.66 -6.69
N SER A 185 -3.21 5.55 -6.09
CA SER A 185 -2.69 6.68 -5.31
C SER A 185 -1.77 6.26 -4.17
N ASN A 186 -2.05 5.13 -3.53
CA ASN A 186 -1.23 4.59 -2.45
C ASN A 186 0.23 4.36 -2.87
N SER A 187 0.47 3.61 -3.95
CA SER A 187 1.82 3.34 -4.45
C SER A 187 2.54 4.63 -4.85
N ILE A 188 1.84 5.58 -5.51
CA ILE A 188 2.44 6.84 -5.97
C ILE A 188 2.87 7.70 -4.78
N VAL A 189 1.99 7.89 -3.79
CA VAL A 189 2.28 8.69 -2.60
C VAL A 189 3.37 8.04 -1.75
N ALA A 190 3.34 6.71 -1.61
CA ALA A 190 4.34 5.97 -0.86
C ALA A 190 5.75 6.12 -1.47
N VAL A 191 5.88 5.96 -2.79
CA VAL A 191 7.14 6.14 -3.51
C VAL A 191 7.64 7.59 -3.43
N ASN A 192 6.75 8.57 -3.62
CA ASN A 192 7.13 9.98 -3.50
C ASN A 192 7.58 10.35 -2.08
N SER A 193 6.88 9.83 -1.06
CA SER A 193 7.25 10.03 0.34
C SER A 193 8.58 9.36 0.69
N TRP A 194 8.89 8.21 0.11
CA TRP A 194 10.17 7.53 0.25
C TRP A 194 11.29 8.38 -0.38
N TYR A 195 11.11 8.79 -1.64
CA TYR A 195 12.09 9.61 -2.36
C TYR A 195 12.41 10.94 -1.65
N ALA A 196 11.38 11.63 -1.15
CA ALA A 196 11.57 12.89 -0.41
C ALA A 196 12.35 12.69 0.89
N HIS A 197 12.19 11.53 1.56
CA HIS A 197 12.89 11.22 2.80
C HIS A 197 14.35 10.86 2.52
N ASN A 198 14.61 9.96 1.56
CA ASN A 198 15.95 9.51 1.21
C ASN A 198 16.83 10.60 0.60
N ARG A 199 16.25 11.69 0.07
CA ARG A 199 17.02 12.87 -0.34
C ARG A 199 17.85 13.49 0.80
N MET A 200 17.46 13.26 2.05
CA MET A 200 18.15 13.77 3.23
C MET A 200 19.25 12.82 3.75
N ASP A 201 19.49 11.68 3.10
CA ASP A 201 20.44 10.67 3.59
C ASP A 201 21.92 11.07 3.40
N ASN A 202 22.21 12.15 2.66
CA ASN A 202 23.57 12.65 2.43
C ASN A 202 24.13 13.50 3.60
N LEU A 203 23.59 13.35 4.81
CA LEU A 203 24.10 14.05 5.98
C LEU A 203 25.44 13.44 6.44
N PRO A 204 26.37 14.26 6.96
CA PRO A 204 27.63 13.74 7.48
C PRO A 204 27.40 12.78 8.65
N LEU A 205 28.26 11.76 8.76
CA LEU A 205 28.21 10.81 9.87
C LEU A 205 28.40 11.53 11.21
N VAL A 206 27.35 11.55 12.03
CA VAL A 206 27.41 12.06 13.40
C VAL A 206 27.94 10.95 14.30
N LYS A 207 29.10 11.18 14.92
CA LYS A 207 29.69 10.25 15.89
C LYS A 207 29.06 10.48 17.26
N ILE A 208 28.69 9.40 17.94
CA ILE A 208 28.08 9.40 19.27
C ILE A 208 28.85 8.38 20.13
N GLY A 209 29.02 8.67 21.43
CA GLY A 209 29.68 7.75 22.37
C GLY A 209 31.20 7.67 22.23
N GLU A 210 31.85 8.76 21.80
CA GLU A 210 33.32 8.82 21.69
C GLU A 210 34.05 8.74 23.05
N ASP A 211 33.31 8.89 24.14
CA ASP A 211 33.75 8.75 25.53
C ASP A 211 33.71 7.28 26.04
N ALA A 212 33.13 6.36 25.27
CA ALA A 212 33.00 4.95 25.66
C ALA A 212 34.35 4.23 25.61
N VAL A 213 35.03 4.15 26.76
CA VAL A 213 36.31 3.43 26.93
C VAL A 213 36.14 2.20 27.82
N GLN A 214 36.81 1.10 27.45
CA GLN A 214 36.90 -0.07 28.33
C GLN A 214 37.66 0.28 29.60
N LYS A 215 37.07 -0.05 30.75
CA LYS A 215 37.72 0.11 32.05
C LYS A 215 38.97 -0.79 32.17
N PRO A 216 40.07 -0.34 32.79
CA PRO A 216 41.31 -1.11 32.93
C PRO A 216 41.10 -2.50 33.56
N GLU A 217 40.19 -2.60 34.52
CA GLU A 217 39.86 -3.84 35.25
C GLU A 217 39.24 -4.90 34.34
N MET A 218 38.56 -4.49 33.26
CA MET A 218 38.03 -5.42 32.25
C MET A 218 39.12 -5.97 31.32
N ARG A 219 40.29 -5.33 31.25
CA ARG A 219 41.42 -5.76 30.40
C ARG A 219 42.36 -6.72 31.11
N SER A 220 42.57 -6.51 32.41
CA SER A 220 43.52 -7.27 33.23
C SER A 220 42.86 -8.27 34.19
N GLY A 221 41.52 -8.31 34.24
CA GLY A 221 40.78 -9.24 35.08
C GLY A 221 40.99 -10.72 34.70
N PRO A 222 40.93 -11.64 35.66
CA PRO A 222 41.17 -13.07 35.43
C PRO A 222 40.05 -13.77 34.63
N ARG A 223 38.88 -13.14 34.47
CA ARG A 223 37.73 -13.66 33.71
C ARG A 223 37.36 -12.70 32.58
N LYS A 224 37.17 -13.24 31.38
CA LYS A 224 36.69 -12.51 30.22
C LYS A 224 35.16 -12.47 30.22
N ASN A 225 34.57 -11.33 29.90
CA ASN A 225 33.13 -11.19 29.73
C ASN A 225 32.76 -11.44 28.26
N LEU A 226 31.84 -12.36 28.02
CA LEU A 226 31.26 -12.63 26.70
C LEU A 226 29.77 -12.29 26.76
N THR A 227 29.33 -11.35 25.91
CA THR A 227 27.91 -11.02 25.74
C THR A 227 27.49 -11.47 24.35
N ILE A 228 26.41 -12.26 24.27
CA ILE A 228 25.80 -12.68 23.01
C ILE A 228 24.44 -11.97 22.90
N VAL A 229 24.25 -11.23 21.82
CA VAL A 229 22.96 -10.59 21.50
C VAL A 229 22.31 -11.39 20.38
N VAL A 230 21.15 -11.97 20.67
CA VAL A 230 20.36 -12.72 19.68
C VAL A 230 19.22 -11.81 19.22
N LEU A 231 19.27 -11.42 17.96
CA LEU A 231 18.20 -10.66 17.33
C LEU A 231 17.19 -11.63 16.70
N GLY A 232 15.97 -11.65 17.23
CA GLY A 232 14.90 -12.50 16.69
C GLY A 232 14.27 -11.92 15.43
N GLU A 233 13.56 -12.77 14.68
CA GLU A 233 12.81 -12.38 13.48
C GLU A 233 11.35 -12.87 13.61
N THR A 234 10.38 -11.98 13.36
CA THR A 234 8.90 -12.22 13.31
C THR A 234 8.25 -12.91 14.54
N SER A 235 9.03 -13.26 15.56
CA SER A 235 8.58 -13.94 16.77
C SER A 235 7.72 -13.02 17.64
N ARG A 236 6.57 -13.51 18.11
CA ARG A 236 5.60 -12.71 18.89
C ARG A 236 5.29 -13.32 20.25
N ALA A 237 5.20 -12.48 21.29
CA ALA A 237 4.99 -12.89 22.67
C ALA A 237 3.73 -13.74 22.90
N ALA A 238 2.67 -13.53 22.10
CA ALA A 238 1.42 -14.29 22.18
C ALA A 238 1.59 -15.80 21.92
N ASN A 239 2.70 -16.23 21.33
CA ASN A 239 3.00 -17.64 21.04
C ASN A 239 4.18 -18.20 21.85
N PHE A 240 4.62 -17.50 22.89
CA PHE A 240 5.66 -17.98 23.80
C PHE A 240 5.03 -18.71 24.98
N SER A 241 5.41 -19.97 25.22
CA SER A 241 4.92 -20.74 26.37
C SER A 241 5.40 -20.17 27.70
N LEU A 242 6.54 -19.46 27.68
CA LEU A 242 7.03 -18.70 28.83
C LEU A 242 6.08 -17.56 29.24
N ASN A 243 5.18 -17.14 28.34
CA ASN A 243 4.14 -16.14 28.58
C ASN A 243 2.73 -16.76 28.75
N GLY A 244 2.65 -18.08 29.03
CA GLY A 244 1.36 -18.76 29.24
C GLY A 244 0.66 -19.25 27.96
N TYR A 245 1.33 -19.28 26.81
CA TYR A 245 0.76 -19.90 25.60
C TYR A 245 0.52 -21.40 25.84
N ALA A 246 -0.66 -21.89 25.40
CA ALA A 246 -1.14 -23.24 25.72
C ALA A 246 -0.25 -24.38 25.18
N ARG A 247 0.51 -24.15 24.11
CA ARG A 247 1.46 -25.13 23.58
C ARG A 247 2.86 -24.82 24.09
N GLU A 248 3.62 -25.85 24.46
CA GLU A 248 5.00 -25.71 24.94
C GLU A 248 5.96 -25.38 23.78
N THR A 249 6.09 -24.10 23.44
CA THR A 249 6.92 -23.62 22.32
C THR A 249 8.37 -23.34 22.71
N ASN A 250 8.67 -23.18 24.00
CA ASN A 250 10.02 -22.90 24.51
C ASN A 250 10.50 -23.91 25.57
N PRO A 251 10.44 -25.23 25.33
CA PRO A 251 10.72 -26.26 26.34
C PRO A 251 12.15 -26.21 26.90
N ARG A 252 13.15 -25.89 26.06
CA ARG A 252 14.56 -25.80 26.48
C ARG A 252 14.80 -24.60 27.39
N LEU A 253 14.34 -23.41 26.98
CA LEU A 253 14.51 -22.19 27.76
C LEU A 253 13.85 -22.28 29.15
N LYS A 254 12.74 -23.02 29.26
CA LYS A 254 12.06 -23.27 30.54
C LYS A 254 12.94 -24.02 31.54
N GLN A 255 13.91 -24.81 31.07
CA GLN A 255 14.83 -25.58 31.91
C GLN A 255 16.03 -24.74 32.38
N ASP A 256 16.36 -23.66 31.68
CA ASP A 256 17.61 -22.92 31.83
C ASP A 256 17.53 -21.72 32.80
N ASN A 257 16.50 -21.67 33.67
CA ASN A 257 16.27 -20.59 34.65
C ASN A 257 16.39 -19.17 34.04
N VAL A 258 15.87 -18.99 32.83
CA VAL A 258 15.96 -17.73 32.09
C VAL A 258 15.05 -16.66 32.69
N ILE A 259 15.47 -15.40 32.60
CA ILE A 259 14.61 -14.26 32.90
C ILE A 259 13.78 -13.95 31.65
N TYR A 260 12.45 -14.05 31.77
CA TYR A 260 11.51 -13.70 30.71
C TYR A 260 10.88 -12.34 30.97
N PHE A 261 10.75 -11.52 29.93
CA PHE A 261 10.15 -10.18 30.00
C PHE A 261 8.79 -10.19 29.26
N PRO A 262 7.66 -10.31 29.99
CA PRO A 262 6.34 -10.50 29.37
C PRO A 262 5.81 -9.23 28.68
N ASP A 263 6.13 -8.06 29.22
CA ASP A 263 5.61 -6.77 28.77
C ASP A 263 6.65 -6.03 27.90
N THR A 264 6.96 -6.62 26.74
CA THR A 264 7.87 -6.02 25.76
C THR A 264 7.15 -5.65 24.47
N THR A 265 7.50 -4.50 23.92
CA THR A 265 6.93 -3.97 22.66
C THR A 265 8.08 -3.60 21.72
N SER A 266 7.93 -3.90 20.43
CA SER A 266 8.90 -3.52 19.40
C SER A 266 8.77 -2.04 19.03
N CYS A 267 9.84 -1.43 18.53
CA CYS A 267 9.81 -0.07 17.99
C CYS A 267 9.04 0.01 16.66
N GLY A 268 8.98 -1.08 15.89
CA GLY A 268 8.25 -1.17 14.63
C GLY A 268 7.68 -2.57 14.39
N THR A 269 7.04 -2.77 13.24
CA THR A 269 6.40 -4.03 12.81
C THR A 269 7.04 -4.64 11.56
N ALA A 270 8.19 -4.10 11.15
CA ALA A 270 9.00 -4.58 10.03
C ALA A 270 10.48 -4.53 10.40
N THR A 271 11.27 -5.45 9.86
CA THR A 271 12.71 -5.57 10.13
C THR A 271 13.45 -4.28 9.79
N ALA A 272 13.20 -3.67 8.62
CA ALA A 272 13.83 -2.42 8.18
C ALA A 272 13.51 -1.19 9.05
N VAL A 273 12.51 -1.27 9.92
CA VAL A 273 12.19 -0.20 10.90
C VAL A 273 12.74 -0.54 12.28
N SER A 274 12.85 -1.82 12.59
CA SER A 274 13.10 -2.29 13.95
C SER A 274 14.57 -2.60 14.25
N VAL A 275 15.37 -2.74 13.19
CA VAL A 275 16.77 -3.19 13.21
C VAL A 275 17.62 -2.26 12.36
#